data_AF-M5ABF3-F1
#
_entry.id   AF-M5ABF3-F1
#
_cell.length_a   1.000
_cell.length_b   1.000
_cell.length_c   1.000
_cell.angle_alpha   90.00
_cell.angle_beta   90.00
_cell.angle_gamma   90.00
#
_symmetry.space_group_name_H-M   'P 1'
#
loop_
_entity.id
_entity.type
_entity.pdbx_description
1 polymer ?
#
loop_
_entity_poly.entity_id
_entity_poly.type
_entity_poly.pdbx_seq_one_letter_code
_entity_poly.pdbx_strand_id
1 'polypeptide(L)'
;HEHQLYGPFLLVVPLSTLTSWQREIQIWAPQMNAVVYLGDINSRNMIRTHEWMHPQTKRLKFNILLTTYEILLKDKSFLGGLNWAFIGVDEAHRLKNDDSLLYKTLIDFKSNHRLLITGTPLQNSLKELWSLLHFIMPEKFSSWEDFEEEHGKGREFGYASLHRELEPFLLRRVKKDVEKSLPAKVEQILRMEMSALQKQYYKWILTRNYKALSKGSKGSTSGFLNIMMELKKCCNHCYLIKPPDDNEFYNKQEALQHLIRSSGKLILLDKLLIRLRERGNRVLIFSQMVRMLDILA
;
A
#
# COMPACT_ATOMS: atom_id res chain seq x y z
N HIS A 1 19.98 -20.33 13.46
CA HIS A 1 21.17 -21.13 13.79
C HIS A 1 20.94 -22.65 13.74
N GLU A 2 19.71 -23.17 13.85
CA GLU A 2 19.45 -24.63 13.80
C GLU A 2 19.67 -25.31 12.43
N HIS A 3 19.49 -24.60 11.31
CA HIS A 3 19.61 -25.18 9.95
C HIS A 3 20.90 -24.80 9.21
N GLN A 4 21.87 -24.15 9.88
CA GLN A 4 23.17 -23.71 9.31
C GLN A 4 23.08 -22.95 7.96
N LEU A 5 21.94 -22.32 7.68
CA LEU A 5 21.70 -21.62 6.42
C LEU A 5 21.94 -20.11 6.62
N TYR A 6 23.00 -19.59 6.01
CA TYR A 6 23.48 -18.22 6.22
C TYR A 6 23.19 -17.29 5.04
N GLY A 7 22.25 -17.66 4.16
CA GLY A 7 21.83 -16.87 3.01
C GLY A 7 22.40 -17.37 1.67
N PRO A 8 22.28 -16.56 0.60
CA PRO A 8 21.81 -15.17 0.61
C PRO A 8 20.27 -15.06 0.69
N PHE A 9 19.80 -14.11 1.49
CA PHE A 9 18.38 -13.82 1.71
C PHE A 9 17.99 -12.49 1.06
N LEU A 10 16.97 -12.50 0.20
CA LEU A 10 16.43 -11.28 -0.41
C LEU A 10 15.15 -10.88 0.30
N LEU A 11 15.10 -9.67 0.85
CA LEU A 11 13.92 -9.08 1.46
C LEU A 11 13.48 -7.86 0.65
N VAL A 12 12.30 -7.96 0.04
CA VAL A 12 11.70 -6.90 -0.78
C VAL A 12 10.60 -6.24 0.03
N VAL A 13 10.79 -4.97 0.36
CA VAL A 13 9.92 -4.24 1.31
C VAL A 13 9.53 -2.87 0.76
N PRO A 14 8.36 -2.32 1.14
CA PRO A 14 8.03 -0.93 0.86
C PRO A 14 9.10 0.02 1.38
N LEU A 15 9.37 1.11 0.64
CA LEU A 15 10.33 2.13 1.07
C LEU A 15 10.02 2.69 2.46
N SER A 16 8.73 2.79 2.80
CA SER A 16 8.25 3.29 4.10
C SER A 16 8.57 2.36 5.27
N THR A 17 8.71 1.04 5.05
CA THR A 17 8.99 0.06 6.11
C THR A 17 10.45 -0.38 6.14
N LEU A 18 11.25 -0.01 5.14
CA LEU A 18 12.65 -0.41 5.00
C LEU A 18 13.51 -0.09 6.24
N THR A 19 13.39 1.14 6.77
CA THR A 19 14.13 1.54 7.98
C THR A 19 13.71 0.78 9.22
N SER A 20 12.43 0.39 9.30
CA SER A 20 11.91 -0.47 10.36
C SER A 20 12.52 -1.88 10.25
N TRP A 21 12.50 -2.47 9.05
CA TRP A 21 13.11 -3.78 8.81
C TRP A 21 14.59 -3.82 9.15
N GLN A 22 15.35 -2.80 8.74
CA GLN A 22 16.77 -2.69 9.08
C GLN A 22 16.99 -2.68 10.60
N ARG A 23 16.20 -1.88 11.33
CA ARG A 23 16.29 -1.79 12.79
C ARG A 23 15.96 -3.12 13.46
N GLU A 24 14.87 -3.77 13.07
CA GLU A 24 14.46 -5.04 13.66
C GLU A 24 15.51 -6.14 13.40
N ILE A 25 16.11 -6.19 12.21
CA ILE A 25 17.18 -7.16 11.92
C ILE A 25 18.40 -6.90 12.82
N GLN A 26 18.78 -5.65 13.05
CA GLN A 26 19.90 -5.32 13.94
C GLN A 26 19.63 -5.70 15.40
N ILE A 27 18.38 -5.59 15.86
CA ILE A 27 17.98 -5.94 17.24
C ILE A 27 17.93 -7.47 17.39
N TRP A 28 17.25 -8.17 16.47
CA TRP A 28 16.93 -9.60 16.63
C TRP A 28 17.95 -10.55 16.00
N ALA A 29 18.74 -10.09 15.04
CA ALA A 29 19.77 -10.88 14.35
C ALA A 29 21.08 -10.09 14.16
N PRO A 30 21.70 -9.57 15.24
CA PRO A 30 22.90 -8.73 15.15
C PRO A 30 24.12 -9.42 14.50
N GLN A 31 24.14 -10.75 14.50
CA GLN A 31 25.20 -11.56 13.91
C GLN A 31 25.08 -11.71 12.39
N MET A 32 23.95 -11.31 11.79
CA MET A 32 23.73 -11.41 10.35
C MET A 32 24.09 -10.09 9.68
N ASN A 33 24.94 -10.15 8.66
CA ASN A 33 25.27 -8.98 7.86
C ASN A 33 24.10 -8.63 6.93
N ALA A 34 23.40 -7.54 7.25
CA ALA A 34 22.27 -7.03 6.49
C ALA A 34 22.68 -5.77 5.71
N VAL A 35 22.61 -5.85 4.39
CA VAL A 35 22.94 -4.75 3.48
C VAL A 35 21.67 -4.15 2.92
N VAL A 36 21.54 -2.82 3.02
CA VAL A 36 20.46 -2.05 2.40
C VAL A 36 20.87 -1.66 0.99
N TYR A 37 20.19 -2.24 0.01
CA TYR A 37 20.38 -1.97 -1.40
C TYR A 37 19.43 -0.89 -1.89
N LEU A 38 19.83 0.37 -1.68
CA LEU A 38 19.06 1.56 -2.01
C LEU A 38 20.00 2.66 -2.53
N GLY A 39 19.43 3.66 -3.19
CA GLY A 39 20.14 4.87 -3.62
C GLY A 39 20.14 5.07 -5.12
N ASP A 40 20.91 6.06 -5.55
CA ASP A 40 21.15 6.34 -6.96
C ASP A 40 22.08 5.30 -7.60
N ILE A 41 22.45 5.51 -8.86
CA ILE A 41 23.31 4.57 -9.60
C ILE A 41 24.69 4.48 -8.93
N ASN A 42 25.25 5.61 -8.47
CA ASN A 42 26.58 5.66 -7.87
C ASN A 42 26.61 4.94 -6.52
N SER A 43 25.63 5.20 -5.66
CA SER A 43 25.50 4.53 -4.35
C SER A 43 25.38 3.02 -4.52
N ARG A 44 24.54 2.57 -5.47
CA ARG A 44 24.38 1.13 -5.75
C ARG A 44 25.66 0.52 -6.31
N ASN A 45 26.40 1.22 -7.17
CA ASN A 45 27.69 0.74 -7.66
C ASN A 45 28.71 0.59 -6.51
N MET A 46 28.75 1.52 -5.56
CA MET A 46 29.60 1.38 -4.36
C MET A 46 29.22 0.14 -3.53
N ILE A 47 27.92 -0.13 -3.36
CA ILE A 47 27.45 -1.34 -2.67
C ILE A 47 27.91 -2.59 -3.42
N ARG A 48 27.79 -2.61 -4.75
CA ARG A 48 28.22 -3.75 -5.59
C ARG A 48 29.72 -4.00 -5.51
N THR A 49 30.55 -2.97 -5.43
CA THR A 49 32.01 -3.11 -5.38
C THR A 49 32.52 -3.49 -4.00
N HIS A 50 31.94 -2.92 -2.94
CA HIS A 50 32.49 -3.05 -1.58
C HIS A 50 31.77 -4.09 -0.72
N GLU A 51 30.45 -4.21 -0.85
CA GLU A 51 29.60 -5.02 0.06
C GLU A 51 29.14 -6.35 -0.55
N TRP A 52 29.38 -6.59 -1.84
CA TRP A 52 28.81 -7.75 -2.52
C TRP A 52 29.60 -9.04 -2.30
N MET A 53 30.87 -9.07 -2.69
CA MET A 53 31.72 -10.27 -2.65
C MET A 53 33.10 -9.98 -2.05
N HIS A 54 33.67 -10.96 -1.36
CA HIS A 54 35.06 -10.93 -0.93
C HIS A 54 35.98 -11.02 -2.16
N PRO A 55 36.92 -10.06 -2.37
CA PRO A 55 37.77 -10.05 -3.55
C PRO A 55 38.61 -11.33 -3.74
N GLN A 56 39.01 -11.96 -2.64
CA GLN A 56 39.90 -13.11 -2.64
C GLN A 56 39.15 -14.45 -2.79
N THR A 57 38.00 -14.61 -2.12
CA THR A 57 37.30 -15.90 -2.04
C THR A 57 36.09 -16.00 -2.96
N LYS A 58 35.68 -14.89 -3.59
CA LYS A 58 34.43 -14.75 -4.37
C LYS A 58 33.17 -15.18 -3.61
N ARG A 59 33.24 -15.28 -2.28
CA ARG A 59 32.09 -15.55 -1.42
C ARG A 59 31.32 -14.25 -1.17
N LEU A 60 30.00 -14.36 -1.06
CA LEU A 60 29.15 -13.23 -0.67
C LEU A 60 29.54 -12.73 0.72
N LYS A 61 29.58 -11.41 0.90
CA LYS A 61 29.89 -10.77 2.19
C LYS A 61 28.67 -10.61 3.08
N PHE A 62 27.48 -10.53 2.48
CA PHE A 62 26.23 -10.28 3.18
C PHE A 62 25.41 -11.57 3.34
N ASN A 63 24.56 -11.59 4.37
CA ASN A 63 23.59 -12.64 4.60
C ASN A 63 22.21 -12.21 4.10
N ILE A 64 21.84 -10.95 4.36
CA ILE A 64 20.52 -10.39 4.03
C ILE A 64 20.69 -9.17 3.13
N LEU A 65 19.93 -9.11 2.04
CA LEU A 65 19.80 -7.94 1.18
C LEU A 65 18.39 -7.35 1.32
N LEU A 66 18.30 -6.11 1.79
CA LEU A 66 17.05 -5.34 1.83
C LEU A 66 16.95 -4.45 0.60
N THR A 67 15.84 -4.51 -0.14
CA THR A 67 15.60 -3.65 -1.31
C THR A 67 14.14 -3.25 -1.41
N THR A 68 13.84 -2.27 -2.26
CA THR A 68 12.46 -1.90 -2.61
C THR A 68 12.05 -2.48 -3.95
N TYR A 69 10.74 -2.51 -4.22
CA TYR A 69 10.21 -3.02 -5.49
C TYR A 69 10.77 -2.25 -6.70
N GLU A 70 10.93 -0.93 -6.57
CA GLU A 70 11.40 -0.08 -7.66
C GLU A 70 12.88 -0.34 -7.99
N ILE A 71 13.73 -0.48 -6.95
CA ILE A 71 15.15 -0.77 -7.14
C ILE A 71 15.35 -2.18 -7.69
N LEU A 72 14.56 -3.15 -7.21
CA LEU A 72 14.59 -4.52 -7.73
C LEU A 72 14.32 -4.57 -9.23
N LEU A 73 13.29 -3.86 -9.70
CA LEU A 73 12.97 -3.79 -11.12
C LEU A 73 14.08 -3.15 -11.95
N LYS A 74 14.72 -2.10 -11.43
CA LYS A 74 15.83 -1.42 -12.10
C LYS A 74 17.07 -2.31 -12.26
N ASP A 75 17.35 -3.15 -11.26
CA ASP A 75 18.58 -3.96 -11.20
C ASP A 75 18.32 -5.46 -11.32
N LYS A 76 17.22 -5.84 -11.96
CA LYS A 76 16.80 -7.25 -12.06
C LYS A 76 17.85 -8.17 -12.67
N SER A 77 18.64 -7.69 -13.64
CA SER A 77 19.70 -8.47 -14.28
C SER A 77 20.84 -8.80 -13.32
N PHE A 78 21.18 -7.88 -12.44
CA PHE A 78 22.23 -8.06 -11.45
C PHE A 78 21.74 -8.94 -10.28
N LEU A 79 20.56 -8.64 -9.74
CA LEU A 79 19.98 -9.36 -8.61
C LEU A 79 19.52 -10.78 -8.99
N GLY A 80 19.05 -10.98 -10.22
CA GLY A 80 18.65 -12.29 -10.75
C GLY A 80 19.82 -13.21 -11.09
N GLY A 81 21.05 -12.68 -11.16
CA GLY A 81 22.26 -13.48 -11.34
C GLY A 81 22.67 -14.29 -10.11
N LEU A 82 22.06 -14.03 -8.95
CA LEU A 82 22.28 -14.79 -7.72
C LEU A 82 21.23 -15.89 -7.53
N ASN A 83 21.67 -17.02 -7.00
CA ASN A 83 20.78 -18.06 -6.49
C ASN A 83 20.43 -17.72 -5.04
N TRP A 84 19.20 -17.27 -4.80
CA TRP A 84 18.74 -16.87 -3.48
C TRP A 84 18.36 -18.10 -2.65
N ALA A 85 18.78 -18.13 -1.39
CA ALA A 85 18.33 -19.19 -0.49
C ALA A 85 16.87 -18.95 -0.05
N PHE A 86 16.46 -17.68 0.06
CA PHE A 86 15.13 -17.27 0.43
C PHE A 86 14.77 -15.91 -0.19
N ILE A 87 13.51 -15.77 -0.61
CA ILE A 87 12.92 -14.49 -1.00
C ILE A 87 11.74 -14.19 -0.09
N GLY A 88 11.84 -13.12 0.70
CA GLY A 88 10.75 -12.58 1.49
C GLY A 88 10.19 -11.32 0.83
N VAL A 89 8.87 -11.26 0.67
CA VAL A 89 8.18 -10.08 0.14
C VAL A 89 7.20 -9.57 1.18
N ASP A 90 7.46 -8.38 1.71
CA ASP A 90 6.51 -7.65 2.55
C ASP A 90 5.40 -7.04 1.70
N GLU A 91 4.26 -6.68 2.30
CA GLU A 91 3.07 -6.15 1.63
C GLU A 91 2.75 -6.84 0.28
N ALA A 92 2.70 -8.17 0.31
CA ALA A 92 2.61 -9.03 -0.86
C ALA A 92 1.37 -8.79 -1.74
N HIS A 93 0.39 -8.00 -1.28
CA HIS A 93 -0.71 -7.51 -2.12
C HIS A 93 -0.23 -6.77 -3.38
N ARG A 94 1.04 -6.31 -3.43
CA ARG A 94 1.69 -5.80 -4.66
C ARG A 94 1.84 -6.84 -5.78
N LEU A 95 1.82 -8.14 -5.46
CA LEU A 95 1.98 -9.27 -6.38
C LEU A 95 0.66 -9.89 -6.85
N LYS A 96 -0.47 -9.19 -6.63
CA LYS A 96 -1.80 -9.71 -6.96
C LYS A 96 -2.08 -9.91 -8.46
N ASN A 97 -1.28 -9.27 -9.31
CA ASN A 97 -1.40 -9.34 -10.77
C ASN A 97 -0.19 -10.05 -11.37
N ASP A 98 -0.41 -11.25 -11.90
CA ASP A 98 0.56 -12.09 -12.59
C ASP A 98 1.13 -11.43 -13.86
N ASP A 99 0.38 -10.51 -14.47
CA ASP A 99 0.86 -9.74 -15.61
C ASP A 99 1.84 -8.63 -15.27
N SER A 100 1.94 -8.26 -13.99
CA SER A 100 2.80 -7.16 -13.58
C SER A 100 4.28 -7.48 -13.81
N LEU A 101 5.05 -6.46 -14.22
CA LEU A 101 6.49 -6.60 -14.42
C LEU A 101 7.21 -7.07 -13.15
N LEU A 102 6.74 -6.62 -11.98
CA LEU A 102 7.27 -7.03 -10.68
C LEU A 102 7.11 -8.54 -10.46
N TYR A 103 5.90 -9.06 -10.74
CA TYR A 103 5.61 -10.48 -10.63
C TYR A 103 6.50 -11.31 -11.55
N LYS A 104 6.50 -10.98 -12.84
CA LYS A 104 7.30 -11.66 -13.88
C LYS A 104 8.80 -11.61 -13.60
N THR A 105 9.27 -10.55 -12.95
CA THR A 105 10.69 -10.44 -12.57
C THR A 105 11.03 -11.30 -11.35
N LEU A 106 10.19 -11.30 -10.31
CA LEU A 106 10.46 -12.06 -9.09
C LEU A 106 10.22 -13.57 -9.25
N ILE A 107 9.33 -13.99 -10.15
CA ILE A 107 9.14 -15.41 -10.44
C ILE A 107 10.40 -16.01 -11.09
N ASP A 108 11.04 -15.24 -11.99
CA ASP A 108 12.27 -15.61 -12.71
C ASP A 108 13.52 -15.72 -11.79
N PHE A 109 13.48 -15.10 -10.61
CA PHE A 109 14.57 -15.20 -9.65
C PHE A 109 14.67 -16.61 -9.07
N LYS A 110 15.86 -17.22 -9.20
CA LYS A 110 16.17 -18.53 -8.63
C LYS A 110 16.14 -18.46 -7.11
N SER A 111 15.26 -19.25 -6.50
CA SER A 111 15.13 -19.32 -5.04
C SER A 111 14.68 -20.69 -4.56
N ASN A 112 15.15 -21.10 -3.37
CA ASN A 112 14.73 -22.36 -2.75
C ASN A 112 13.43 -22.20 -1.95
N HIS A 113 13.26 -21.06 -1.27
CA HIS A 113 12.11 -20.78 -0.43
C HIS A 113 11.58 -19.37 -0.67
N ARG A 114 10.26 -19.20 -0.57
CA ARG A 114 9.57 -17.93 -0.72
C ARG A 114 8.62 -17.70 0.44
N LEU A 115 8.56 -16.47 0.93
CA LEU A 115 7.61 -16.05 1.96
C LEU A 115 6.93 -14.76 1.54
N LEU A 116 5.60 -14.76 1.65
CA LEU A 116 4.78 -13.58 1.43
C LEU A 116 4.24 -13.11 2.79
N ILE A 117 4.46 -11.83 3.10
CA ILE A 117 3.91 -11.19 4.30
C ILE A 117 2.90 -10.15 3.81
N THR A 118 1.67 -10.22 4.31
CA THR A 118 0.63 -9.23 4.00
C THR A 118 -0.30 -9.06 5.18
N GLY A 119 -0.59 -7.79 5.51
CA GLY A 119 -1.62 -7.45 6.50
C GLY A 119 -3.03 -7.43 5.91
N THR A 120 -3.16 -7.39 4.58
CA THR A 120 -4.46 -7.42 3.92
C THR A 120 -4.94 -8.86 3.77
N PRO A 121 -6.18 -9.19 4.18
CA PRO A 121 -6.72 -10.52 3.92
C PRO A 121 -6.73 -10.77 2.42
N LEU A 122 -6.53 -12.03 2.00
CA LEU A 122 -6.69 -12.48 0.62
C LEU A 122 -7.94 -11.81 0.02
N GLN A 123 -7.71 -10.94 -0.96
CA GLN A 123 -8.70 -10.01 -1.50
C GLN A 123 -9.69 -10.70 -2.45
N ASN A 124 -10.75 -9.97 -2.81
CA ASN A 124 -12.06 -10.39 -3.37
C ASN A 124 -12.05 -11.20 -4.69
N SER A 125 -10.90 -11.66 -5.17
CA SER A 125 -10.71 -12.27 -6.48
C SER A 125 -9.94 -13.59 -6.36
N LEU A 126 -10.51 -14.67 -6.89
CA LEU A 126 -9.86 -15.97 -6.99
C LEU A 126 -8.53 -15.89 -7.77
N LYS A 127 -8.46 -15.01 -8.78
CA LYS A 127 -7.25 -14.74 -9.57
C LYS A 127 -6.15 -14.08 -8.75
N GLU A 128 -6.49 -13.14 -7.87
CA GLU A 128 -5.49 -12.51 -6.99
C GLU A 128 -4.91 -13.53 -6.01
N LEU A 129 -5.75 -14.42 -5.46
CA LEU A 129 -5.30 -15.52 -4.60
C LEU A 129 -4.39 -16.48 -5.36
N TRP A 130 -4.80 -16.95 -6.54
CA TRP A 130 -4.00 -17.83 -7.38
C TRP A 130 -2.63 -17.23 -7.69
N SER A 131 -2.56 -15.95 -8.06
CA SER A 131 -1.29 -15.29 -8.35
C SER A 131 -0.30 -15.38 -7.19
N LEU A 132 -0.77 -15.19 -5.95
CA LEU A 132 0.07 -15.30 -4.75
C LEU A 132 0.49 -16.75 -4.47
N LEU A 133 -0.39 -17.72 -4.70
CA LEU A 133 -0.09 -19.14 -4.50
C LEU A 133 0.89 -19.68 -5.54
N HIS A 134 0.66 -19.37 -6.82
CA HIS A 134 1.59 -19.67 -7.92
C HIS A 134 2.95 -19.02 -7.66
N PHE A 135 3.00 -17.85 -7.04
CA PHE A 135 4.28 -17.23 -6.66
C PHE A 135 5.05 -18.05 -5.62
N ILE A 136 4.38 -18.62 -4.62
CA ILE A 136 5.03 -19.41 -3.57
C ILE A 136 5.39 -20.81 -4.08
N MET A 137 4.48 -21.46 -4.82
CA MET A 137 4.62 -22.83 -5.32
C MET A 137 4.19 -22.91 -6.80
N PRO A 138 5.05 -22.49 -7.74
CA PRO A 138 4.70 -22.46 -9.15
C PRO A 138 4.44 -23.84 -9.74
N GLU A 139 5.10 -24.89 -9.22
CA GLU A 139 4.92 -26.27 -9.68
C GLU A 139 3.55 -26.85 -9.30
N LYS A 140 3.01 -26.47 -8.13
CA LYS A 140 1.70 -26.94 -7.66
C LYS A 140 0.55 -26.17 -8.32
N PHE A 141 0.71 -24.87 -8.54
CA PHE A 141 -0.33 -23.97 -9.04
C PHE A 141 0.03 -23.40 -10.42
N SER A 142 0.38 -24.25 -11.37
CA SER A 142 0.98 -23.86 -12.67
C SER A 142 0.03 -23.14 -13.62
N SER A 143 -1.25 -23.53 -13.66
CA SER A 143 -2.25 -22.99 -14.59
C SER A 143 -3.38 -22.27 -13.85
N TRP A 144 -3.78 -21.11 -14.37
CA TRP A 144 -4.96 -20.40 -13.89
C TRP A 144 -6.24 -21.13 -14.28
N GLU A 145 -6.29 -21.69 -15.49
CA GLU A 145 -7.49 -22.33 -16.05
C GLU A 145 -7.90 -23.54 -15.21
N ASP A 146 -6.93 -24.38 -14.85
CA ASP A 146 -7.16 -25.55 -14.00
C ASP A 146 -7.65 -25.13 -12.60
N PHE A 147 -7.02 -24.10 -12.02
CA PHE A 147 -7.39 -23.58 -10.70
C PHE A 147 -8.79 -22.95 -10.69
N GLU A 148 -9.15 -22.23 -11.75
CA GLU A 148 -10.48 -21.64 -11.93
C GLU A 148 -11.55 -22.73 -12.12
N GLU A 149 -11.25 -23.79 -12.85
CA GLU A 149 -12.17 -24.91 -13.01
C GLU A 149 -12.43 -25.64 -11.68
N GLU A 150 -11.38 -25.87 -10.89
CA GLU A 150 -11.44 -26.59 -9.63
C GLU A 150 -12.13 -25.79 -8.52
N HIS A 151 -11.87 -24.48 -8.43
CA HIS A 151 -12.32 -23.65 -7.31
C HIS A 151 -13.33 -22.55 -7.68
N GLY A 152 -13.58 -22.30 -8.98
CA GLY A 152 -14.52 -21.28 -9.46
C GLY A 152 -15.99 -21.71 -9.41
N LYS A 153 -16.28 -23.01 -9.43
CA LYS A 153 -17.65 -23.57 -9.40
C LYS A 153 -18.18 -23.64 -7.96
N GLY A 154 -18.63 -22.50 -7.44
CA GLY A 154 -19.42 -22.43 -6.19
C GLY A 154 -18.77 -21.56 -5.12
N ARG A 155 -19.28 -20.33 -4.95
CA ARG A 155 -18.75 -19.33 -4.00
C ARG A 155 -18.80 -19.75 -2.53
N GLU A 156 -19.56 -20.77 -2.15
CA GLU A 156 -19.63 -21.24 -0.75
C GLU A 156 -18.85 -22.54 -0.50
N PHE A 157 -18.91 -23.52 -1.42
CA PHE A 157 -18.22 -24.81 -1.24
C PHE A 157 -16.76 -24.79 -1.73
N GLY A 158 -16.46 -24.11 -2.84
CA GLY A 158 -15.10 -24.03 -3.41
C GLY A 158 -14.12 -23.32 -2.48
N TYR A 159 -14.55 -22.21 -1.87
CA TYR A 159 -13.73 -21.46 -0.91
C TYR A 159 -13.45 -22.23 0.38
N ALA A 160 -14.41 -23.03 0.86
CA ALA A 160 -14.21 -23.83 2.07
C ALA A 160 -13.20 -24.97 1.84
N SER A 161 -13.23 -25.61 0.68
CA SER A 161 -12.23 -26.62 0.28
C SER A 161 -10.84 -26.00 0.13
N LEU A 162 -10.77 -24.87 -0.59
CA LEU A 162 -9.55 -24.12 -0.79
C LEU A 162 -8.95 -23.65 0.55
N HIS A 163 -9.77 -23.18 1.49
CA HIS A 163 -9.27 -22.79 2.81
C HIS A 163 -8.59 -23.93 3.57
N ARG A 164 -9.09 -25.17 3.50
CA ARG A 164 -8.43 -26.33 4.12
C ARG A 164 -7.11 -26.68 3.44
N GLU A 165 -7.07 -26.59 2.11
CA GLU A 165 -5.85 -26.85 1.37
C GLU A 165 -4.76 -25.77 1.62
N LEU A 166 -5.20 -24.54 1.86
CA LEU A 166 -4.33 -23.41 2.16
C LEU A 166 -3.91 -23.29 3.62
N GLU A 167 -4.64 -23.93 4.54
CA GLU A 167 -4.35 -23.93 5.98
C GLU A 167 -2.86 -24.21 6.33
N PRO A 168 -2.18 -25.23 5.75
CA PRO A 168 -0.77 -25.46 6.05
C PRO A 168 0.19 -24.39 5.50
N PHE A 169 -0.23 -23.62 4.49
CA PHE A 169 0.60 -22.61 3.83
C PHE A 169 0.29 -21.18 4.30
N LEU A 170 -0.85 -20.97 4.94
CA LEU A 170 -1.35 -19.66 5.32
C LEU A 170 -1.51 -19.55 6.83
N LEU A 171 -0.60 -18.81 7.46
CA LEU A 171 -0.76 -18.42 8.85
C LEU A 171 -1.48 -17.08 8.96
N ARG A 172 -2.75 -17.10 9.35
CA ARG A 172 -3.54 -15.89 9.63
C ARG A 172 -3.98 -15.86 11.08
N ARG A 173 -3.68 -14.76 11.77
CA ARG A 173 -4.13 -14.48 13.15
C ARG A 173 -4.78 -13.11 13.18
N VAL A 174 -5.91 -12.95 13.87
CA VAL A 174 -6.51 -11.64 14.08
C VAL A 174 -6.12 -11.08 15.45
N LYS A 175 -6.07 -9.74 15.57
CA LYS A 175 -5.59 -9.07 16.80
C LYS A 175 -6.32 -9.55 18.07
N LYS A 176 -7.62 -9.81 17.98
CA LYS A 176 -8.43 -10.35 19.09
C LYS A 176 -7.96 -11.72 19.60
N ASP A 177 -7.30 -12.52 18.75
CA ASP A 177 -6.81 -13.86 19.09
C ASP A 177 -5.44 -13.80 19.79
N VAL A 178 -4.67 -12.73 19.57
CA VAL A 178 -3.26 -12.63 19.97
C VAL A 178 -3.04 -11.64 21.10
N GLU A 179 -3.72 -10.49 21.08
CA GLU A 179 -3.47 -9.39 22.02
C GLU A 179 -4.76 -8.97 22.72
N LYS A 180 -4.98 -9.54 23.91
CA LYS A 180 -6.18 -9.32 24.72
C LYS A 180 -6.17 -7.98 25.47
N SER A 181 -5.01 -7.31 25.56
CA SER A 181 -4.89 -6.04 26.28
C SER A 181 -5.27 -4.81 25.45
N LEU A 182 -5.35 -4.95 24.12
CA LEU A 182 -5.72 -3.87 23.22
C LEU A 182 -7.24 -3.60 23.31
N PRO A 183 -7.66 -2.34 23.56
CA PRO A 183 -9.07 -1.99 23.52
C PRO A 183 -9.65 -2.21 22.12
N ALA A 184 -10.95 -2.54 22.07
CA ALA A 184 -11.65 -2.75 20.81
C ALA A 184 -11.63 -1.47 19.94
N LYS A 185 -11.34 -1.65 18.64
CA LYS A 185 -11.45 -0.57 17.65
C LYS A 185 -12.93 -0.17 17.52
N VAL A 186 -13.25 1.08 17.81
CA VAL A 186 -14.58 1.66 17.59
C VAL A 186 -14.56 2.43 16.27
N GLU A 187 -15.49 2.11 15.37
CA GLU A 187 -15.66 2.81 14.09
C GLU A 187 -16.95 3.62 14.13
N GLN A 188 -16.85 4.92 13.88
CA GLN A 188 -17.99 5.84 13.86
C GLN A 188 -18.02 6.63 12.56
N ILE A 189 -19.15 6.53 11.84
CA ILE A 189 -19.38 7.26 10.60
C ILE A 189 -20.09 8.56 10.94
N LEU A 190 -19.39 9.68 10.80
CA LEU A 190 -19.92 11.02 11.02
C LEU A 190 -20.55 11.55 9.72
N ARG A 191 -21.89 11.59 9.68
CA ARG A 191 -22.63 12.20 8.58
C ARG A 191 -22.66 13.71 8.75
N MET A 192 -22.42 14.44 7.67
CA MET A 192 -22.16 15.87 7.69
C MET A 192 -22.91 16.56 6.56
N GLU A 193 -23.49 17.71 6.88
CA GLU A 193 -24.05 18.62 5.88
C GLU A 193 -22.94 19.38 5.15
N MET A 194 -23.16 19.64 3.86
CA MET A 194 -22.32 20.54 3.09
C MET A 194 -22.49 21.99 3.56
N SER A 195 -21.41 22.77 3.56
CA SER A 195 -21.48 24.22 3.75
C SER A 195 -22.30 24.87 2.62
N ALA A 196 -22.78 26.11 2.83
CA ALA A 196 -23.49 26.86 1.79
C ALA A 196 -22.65 27.01 0.51
N LEU A 197 -21.35 27.30 0.66
CA LEU A 197 -20.42 27.41 -0.47
C LEU A 197 -20.19 26.07 -1.18
N GLN A 198 -20.07 24.97 -0.42
CA GLN A 198 -20.01 23.63 -1.00
C GLN A 198 -21.27 23.31 -1.80
N LYS A 199 -22.47 23.58 -1.27
CA LYS A 199 -23.74 23.36 -1.97
C LYS A 199 -23.79 24.14 -3.29
N GLN A 200 -23.31 25.39 -3.27
CA GLN A 200 -23.23 26.24 -4.46
C GLN A 200 -22.28 25.65 -5.52
N TYR A 201 -21.05 25.29 -5.16
CA TYR A 201 -20.09 24.69 -6.09
C TYR A 201 -20.55 23.33 -6.58
N TYR A 202 -21.14 22.51 -5.71
CA TYR A 202 -21.71 21.22 -6.07
C TYR A 202 -22.80 21.38 -7.14
N LYS A 203 -23.71 22.35 -6.95
CA LYS A 203 -24.74 22.69 -7.95
C LYS A 203 -24.10 23.13 -9.27
N TRP A 204 -23.09 24.01 -9.24
CA TRP A 204 -22.41 24.47 -10.46
C TRP A 204 -21.70 23.36 -11.23
N ILE A 205 -21.04 22.42 -10.53
CA ILE A 205 -20.40 21.27 -11.14
C ILE A 205 -21.46 20.39 -11.84
N LEU A 206 -22.60 20.15 -11.19
CA LEU A 206 -23.69 19.37 -11.78
C LEU A 206 -24.34 20.06 -12.98
N THR A 207 -24.67 21.34 -12.87
CA THR A 207 -25.37 22.07 -13.94
C THR A 207 -24.51 22.26 -15.17
N ARG A 208 -23.21 22.58 -15.00
CA ARG A 208 -22.26 22.70 -16.13
C ARG A 208 -22.11 21.38 -16.89
N ASN A 209 -22.22 20.25 -16.19
CA ASN A 209 -22.03 18.92 -16.75
C ASN A 209 -23.35 18.17 -17.00
N TYR A 210 -24.50 18.84 -16.94
CA TYR A 210 -25.82 18.21 -17.00
C TYR A 210 -26.01 17.35 -18.25
N LYS A 211 -25.61 17.85 -19.43
CA LYS A 211 -25.70 17.12 -20.71
C LYS A 211 -24.82 15.86 -20.75
N ALA A 212 -23.72 15.83 -20.00
CA ALA A 212 -22.85 14.66 -19.92
C ALA A 212 -23.44 13.63 -18.94
N LEU A 213 -24.02 14.10 -17.83
CA LEU A 213 -24.69 13.26 -16.84
C LEU A 213 -25.99 12.64 -17.38
N SER A 214 -26.74 13.38 -18.21
CA SER A 214 -28.00 12.91 -18.78
C SER A 214 -27.84 11.81 -19.84
N LYS A 215 -26.61 11.58 -20.34
CA LYS A 215 -26.33 10.52 -21.32
C LYS A 215 -26.23 9.12 -20.71
N GLY A 216 -26.23 9.01 -19.37
CA GLY A 216 -26.15 7.74 -18.65
C GLY A 216 -24.99 6.86 -19.14
N SER A 217 -25.23 5.55 -19.30
CA SER A 217 -24.23 4.58 -19.78
C SER A 217 -23.79 4.77 -21.24
N LYS A 218 -24.40 5.67 -22.00
CA LYS A 218 -24.00 6.01 -23.38
C LYS A 218 -22.99 7.17 -23.44
N GLY A 219 -22.62 7.74 -22.29
CA GLY A 219 -21.65 8.81 -22.17
C GLY A 219 -20.20 8.32 -22.13
N SER A 220 -19.25 9.25 -22.26
CA SER A 220 -17.83 8.95 -22.07
C SER A 220 -17.55 8.63 -20.59
N THR A 221 -17.05 7.43 -20.32
CA THR A 221 -16.63 6.97 -18.99
C THR A 221 -15.56 7.90 -18.38
N SER A 222 -14.62 8.40 -19.20
CA SER A 222 -13.57 9.30 -18.71
C SER A 222 -14.14 10.67 -18.30
N GLY A 223 -15.10 11.20 -19.04
CA GLY A 223 -15.80 12.43 -18.68
C GLY A 223 -16.59 12.30 -17.37
N PHE A 224 -17.25 11.16 -17.17
CA PHE A 224 -17.97 10.87 -15.93
C PHE A 224 -17.03 10.75 -14.72
N LEU A 225 -15.90 10.05 -14.87
CA LEU A 225 -14.89 9.93 -13.83
C LEU A 225 -14.32 11.29 -13.40
N ASN A 226 -14.09 12.20 -14.35
CA ASN A 226 -13.65 13.56 -14.05
C ASN A 226 -14.69 14.34 -13.25
N ILE A 227 -15.98 14.26 -13.62
CA ILE A 227 -17.06 14.90 -12.86
C ILE A 227 -17.13 14.35 -11.44
N MET A 228 -17.02 13.03 -11.28
CA MET A 228 -17.03 12.39 -9.96
C MET A 228 -15.83 12.81 -9.11
N MET A 229 -14.66 13.02 -9.73
CA MET A 229 -13.49 13.56 -9.05
C MET A 229 -13.72 15.01 -8.57
N GLU A 230 -14.31 15.87 -9.39
CA GLU A 230 -14.65 17.26 -9.01
C GLU A 230 -15.68 17.30 -7.88
N LEU A 231 -16.71 16.46 -7.93
CA LEU A 231 -17.68 16.35 -6.83
C LEU A 231 -17.01 15.87 -5.53
N LYS A 232 -16.08 14.92 -5.61
CA LYS A 232 -15.27 14.48 -4.46
C LYS A 232 -14.41 15.62 -3.89
N LYS A 233 -13.77 16.43 -4.75
CA LYS A 233 -13.00 17.62 -4.33
C LYS A 233 -13.89 18.61 -3.58
N CYS A 234 -15.06 18.94 -4.13
CA CYS A 234 -16.04 19.82 -3.52
C CYS A 234 -16.49 19.31 -2.13
N CYS A 235 -16.79 18.02 -2.00
CA CYS A 235 -17.15 17.40 -0.73
C CYS A 235 -16.02 17.39 0.32
N ASN A 236 -14.76 17.49 -0.10
CA ASN A 236 -13.63 17.61 0.82
C ASN A 236 -13.44 19.07 1.25
N HIS A 237 -13.23 19.98 0.30
CA HIS A 237 -13.02 21.39 0.59
C HIS A 237 -13.22 22.28 -0.65
N CYS A 238 -13.83 23.46 -0.48
CA CYS A 238 -14.06 24.41 -1.57
C CYS A 238 -12.77 24.87 -2.27
N TYR A 239 -11.68 25.04 -1.53
CA TYR A 239 -10.37 25.45 -2.07
C TYR A 239 -9.71 24.43 -3.02
N LEU A 240 -10.20 23.19 -3.04
CA LEU A 240 -9.77 22.23 -4.05
C LEU A 240 -10.38 22.53 -5.43
N ILE A 241 -11.52 23.24 -5.45
CA ILE A 241 -12.22 23.69 -6.67
C ILE A 241 -11.74 25.08 -7.08
N LYS A 242 -11.90 26.07 -6.20
CA LYS A 242 -11.44 27.44 -6.39
C LYS A 242 -10.65 27.86 -5.16
N PRO A 243 -9.31 27.97 -5.24
CA PRO A 243 -8.53 28.55 -4.16
C PRO A 243 -8.92 30.02 -3.96
N PRO A 244 -8.72 30.57 -2.76
CA PRO A 244 -8.97 31.98 -2.53
C PRO A 244 -8.01 32.85 -3.35
N ASP A 245 -8.47 34.05 -3.71
CA ASP A 245 -7.66 35.03 -4.43
C ASP A 245 -6.68 35.72 -3.45
N ASP A 246 -5.46 36.09 -3.87
CA ASP A 246 -4.37 36.54 -2.97
C ASP A 246 -4.73 37.77 -2.09
N ASN A 247 -5.69 38.58 -2.54
CA ASN A 247 -6.16 39.78 -1.84
C ASN A 247 -7.55 39.63 -1.20
N GLU A 248 -8.07 38.40 -1.06
CA GLU A 248 -9.45 38.16 -0.63
C GLU A 248 -9.66 38.38 0.88
N PHE A 249 -8.60 38.34 1.69
CA PHE A 249 -8.69 38.49 3.15
C PHE A 249 -7.75 39.57 3.70
N TYR A 250 -8.27 40.44 4.58
CA TYR A 250 -7.51 41.54 5.18
C TYR A 250 -6.57 41.08 6.30
N ASN A 251 -6.92 39.98 6.98
CA ASN A 251 -6.10 39.42 8.05
C ASN A 251 -6.14 37.88 8.07
N LYS A 252 -5.12 37.28 8.70
CA LYS A 252 -4.98 35.82 8.80
C LYS A 252 -6.13 35.15 9.55
N GLN A 253 -6.77 35.85 10.48
CA GLN A 253 -7.82 35.28 11.32
C GLN A 253 -9.12 35.12 10.54
N GLU A 254 -9.46 36.08 9.69
CA GLU A 254 -10.56 36.00 8.72
C GLU A 254 -10.32 34.87 7.72
N ALA A 255 -9.11 34.77 7.17
CA ALA A 255 -8.74 33.69 6.26
C ALA A 255 -8.94 32.30 6.91
N LEU A 256 -8.52 32.14 8.18
CA LEU A 256 -8.70 30.89 8.93
C LEU A 256 -10.18 30.58 9.20
N GLN A 257 -10.97 31.59 9.60
CA GLN A 257 -12.40 31.40 9.82
C GLN A 257 -13.12 31.02 8.52
N HIS A 258 -12.75 31.66 7.41
CA HIS A 258 -13.31 31.34 6.11
C HIS A 258 -12.92 29.93 5.67
N LEU A 259 -11.66 29.53 5.85
CA LEU A 259 -11.16 28.19 5.58
C LEU A 259 -12.05 27.15 6.29
N ILE A 260 -12.21 27.27 7.60
CA ILE A 260 -13.02 26.34 8.40
C ILE A 260 -14.48 26.35 7.93
N ARG A 261 -15.10 27.54 7.79
CA ARG A 261 -16.53 27.67 7.44
C ARG A 261 -16.84 27.21 6.02
N SER A 262 -15.86 27.19 5.12
CA SER A 262 -16.05 26.80 3.74
C SER A 262 -16.24 25.28 3.56
N SER A 263 -15.91 24.44 4.56
CA SER A 263 -16.13 22.99 4.50
C SER A 263 -16.88 22.47 5.72
N GLY A 264 -17.99 21.76 5.48
CA GLY A 264 -18.72 21.06 6.54
C GLY A 264 -17.81 20.16 7.36
N LYS A 265 -16.90 19.42 6.70
CA LYS A 265 -15.95 18.52 7.36
C LYS A 265 -15.01 19.26 8.31
N LEU A 266 -14.46 20.41 7.91
CA LEU A 266 -13.56 21.17 8.76
C LEU A 266 -14.27 21.78 9.96
N ILE A 267 -15.53 22.22 9.82
CA ILE A 267 -16.32 22.75 10.96
C ILE A 267 -16.44 21.71 12.08
N LEU A 268 -16.71 20.44 11.75
CA LEU A 268 -16.80 19.39 12.76
C LEU A 268 -15.42 18.92 13.22
N LEU A 269 -14.46 18.82 12.31
CA LEU A 269 -13.09 18.43 12.66
C LEU A 269 -12.50 19.40 13.68
N ASP A 270 -12.65 20.71 13.48
CA ASP A 270 -12.21 21.76 14.41
C ASP A 270 -12.78 21.53 15.83
N LYS A 271 -14.11 21.36 15.93
CA LYS A 271 -14.79 21.05 17.20
C LYS A 271 -14.33 19.74 17.84
N LEU A 272 -14.08 18.71 17.03
CA LEU A 272 -13.62 17.40 17.51
C LEU A 272 -12.19 17.46 18.02
N LEU A 273 -11.30 18.13 17.29
CA LEU A 273 -9.89 18.24 17.66
C LEU A 273 -9.72 18.99 18.98
N ILE A 274 -10.50 20.05 19.22
CA ILE A 274 -10.51 20.77 20.51
C ILE A 274 -10.86 19.81 21.66
N ARG A 275 -11.99 19.09 21.55
CA ARG A 275 -12.43 18.12 22.58
C ARG A 275 -11.45 16.97 22.77
N LEU A 276 -10.85 16.47 21.70
CA LEU A 276 -9.88 15.37 21.76
C LEU A 276 -8.58 15.83 22.42
N ARG A 277 -8.16 17.06 22.16
CA ARG A 277 -6.99 17.69 22.78
C ARG A 277 -7.19 17.91 24.28
N GLU A 278 -8.35 18.40 24.71
CA GLU A 278 -8.70 18.56 26.13
C GLU A 278 -8.63 17.23 26.90
N ARG A 279 -8.95 16.12 26.23
CA ARG A 279 -8.85 14.76 26.77
C ARG A 279 -7.47 14.12 26.63
N GLY A 280 -6.48 14.82 26.08
CA GLY A 280 -5.12 14.31 25.88
C GLY A 280 -4.95 13.29 24.75
N ASN A 281 -5.90 13.19 23.82
CA ASN A 281 -5.80 12.24 22.70
C ASN A 281 -4.87 12.75 21.59
N ARG A 282 -4.22 11.81 20.90
CA ARG A 282 -3.47 12.07 19.66
C ARG A 282 -4.30 11.64 18.46
N VAL A 283 -4.25 12.42 17.38
CA VAL A 283 -5.10 12.23 16.20
C VAL A 283 -4.23 12.05 14.96
N LEU A 284 -4.57 11.05 14.14
CA LEU A 284 -4.01 10.83 12.81
C LEU A 284 -5.09 11.13 11.77
N ILE A 285 -4.79 12.00 10.81
CA ILE A 285 -5.72 12.39 9.74
C ILE A 285 -5.19 11.85 8.42
N PHE A 286 -6.03 11.10 7.71
CA PHE A 286 -5.71 10.54 6.40
C PHE A 286 -6.56 11.22 5.32
N SER A 287 -5.95 11.54 4.19
CA SER A 287 -6.63 12.07 3.00
C SER A 287 -6.04 11.43 1.75
N GLN A 288 -6.89 11.15 0.75
CA GLN A 288 -6.43 10.66 -0.55
C GLN A 288 -5.82 11.76 -1.43
N MET A 289 -6.12 13.04 -1.15
CA MET A 289 -5.68 14.18 -1.96
C MET A 289 -4.55 14.91 -1.25
N VAL A 290 -3.37 14.99 -1.86
CA VAL A 290 -2.20 15.71 -1.31
C VAL A 290 -2.54 17.18 -1.05
N ARG A 291 -3.19 17.85 -2.01
CA ARG A 291 -3.66 19.24 -1.83
C ARG A 291 -4.61 19.45 -0.65
N MET A 292 -5.31 18.41 -0.20
CA MET A 292 -6.15 18.50 0.99
C MET A 292 -5.31 18.43 2.28
N LEU A 293 -4.18 17.71 2.26
CA LEU A 293 -3.22 17.73 3.35
C LEU A 293 -2.55 19.12 3.44
N ASP A 294 -2.26 19.76 2.30
CA ASP A 294 -1.75 21.14 2.27
C ASP A 294 -2.74 22.14 2.88
N ILE A 295 -4.05 21.91 2.69
CA ILE A 295 -5.12 22.72 3.30
C ILE A 295 -5.22 22.49 4.82
N LEU A 296 -4.86 21.29 5.29
CA LEU A 296 -4.92 20.92 6.71
C LEU A 296 -3.66 21.33 7.49
N ALA A 297 -2.54 21.56 6.80
CA ALA A 297 -1.24 21.93 7.36
C ALA A 297 -1.21 23.42 7.75
#